data_AF-A0A091AZM5-F1
#
_entry.id   AF-A0A091AZM5-F1
#
_cell.length_a   1.000
_cell.length_b   1.000
_cell.length_c   1.000
_cell.angle_alpha   90.00
_cell.angle_beta   90.00
_cell.angle_gamma   90.00
#
_symmetry.space_group_name_H-M   'P 1'
#
loop_
_entity.id
_entity.type
_entity.pdbx_description
1 polymer ?
#
loop_
_entity_poly.entity_id
_entity_poly.type
_entity_poly.pdbx_seq_one_letter_code
_entity_poly.pdbx_strand_id
1 'polypeptide(L)'
;MLPVRARFVAFPRRQQGSALGWILGLLAVGALLIALTVIGLLMMGWSLFTEQAQTALQQQPDVAEHIGHIQSMDVDLVASSEYDDSDTFVFRLSGDRGKGRVRARFISTDADTETLGEGELTLASGRVIRFGPNDPPKSDIDK
;
A
#
# COMPACT_ATOMS: atom_id res chain seq x y z
N MET A 1 27.12 77.44 -31.13
CA MET A 1 27.50 76.52 -30.03
C MET A 1 26.31 75.61 -29.75
N LEU A 2 26.38 74.31 -30.07
CA LEU A 2 25.31 73.35 -29.74
C LEU A 2 25.63 72.65 -28.40
N PRO A 3 24.66 72.41 -27.50
CA PRO A 3 24.88 71.53 -26.36
C PRO A 3 24.71 70.05 -26.75
N VAL A 4 25.66 69.25 -26.27
CA VAL A 4 25.78 67.79 -26.44
C VAL A 4 24.63 67.08 -25.70
N ARG A 5 23.94 66.15 -26.38
CA ARG A 5 22.95 65.26 -25.75
C ARG A 5 23.68 64.18 -24.95
N ALA A 6 23.49 64.15 -23.62
CA ALA A 6 23.92 63.04 -22.78
C ALA A 6 23.00 61.82 -23.01
N ARG A 7 23.58 60.73 -23.52
CA ARG A 7 22.93 59.42 -23.61
C ARG A 7 23.18 58.69 -22.29
N PHE A 8 22.19 58.64 -21.40
CA PHE A 8 22.28 57.79 -20.21
C PHE A 8 22.11 56.33 -20.64
N VAL A 9 23.16 55.55 -20.45
CA VAL A 9 23.15 54.09 -20.59
C VAL A 9 22.35 53.53 -19.40
N ALA A 10 21.25 52.82 -19.69
CA ALA A 10 20.54 52.07 -18.66
C ALA A 10 21.42 50.88 -18.23
N PHE A 11 21.87 50.89 -16.97
CA PHE A 11 22.49 49.71 -16.38
C PHE A 11 21.42 48.64 -16.22
N PRO A 12 21.64 47.39 -16.69
CA PRO A 12 20.72 46.32 -16.37
C PRO A 12 20.75 46.11 -14.85
N ARG A 13 19.59 46.21 -14.20
CA ARG A 13 19.42 45.78 -12.81
C ARG A 13 19.89 44.33 -12.72
N ARG A 14 21.06 44.09 -12.11
CA ARG A 14 21.41 42.76 -11.61
C ARG A 14 20.33 42.40 -10.60
N GLN A 15 19.48 41.42 -10.94
CA GLN A 15 18.60 40.78 -9.98
C GLN A 15 19.48 40.13 -8.90
N GLN A 16 19.72 40.87 -7.82
CA GLN A 16 20.16 40.30 -6.56
C GLN A 16 18.99 39.51 -5.98
N GLY A 17 19.02 38.21 -6.20
CA GLY A 17 18.05 37.26 -5.66
C GLY A 17 18.44 35.82 -5.97
N SER A 18 19.74 35.47 -5.97
CA SER A 18 20.18 34.14 -6.37
C SER A 18 20.15 33.13 -5.21
N ALA A 19 20.67 33.48 -4.03
CA ALA A 19 20.86 32.53 -2.94
C ALA A 19 19.54 31.98 -2.36
N LEU A 20 18.53 32.84 -2.15
CA LEU A 20 17.24 32.41 -1.61
C LEU A 20 16.48 31.49 -2.58
N GLY A 21 16.54 31.78 -3.89
CA GLY A 21 15.94 30.92 -4.92
C GLY A 21 16.58 29.54 -4.98
N TRP A 22 17.92 29.46 -4.85
CA TRP A 22 18.62 28.17 -4.78
C TRP A 22 18.28 27.37 -3.53
N ILE A 23 18.16 28.02 -2.36
CA ILE A 23 17.76 27.35 -1.11
C ILE A 23 16.34 26.80 -1.21
N LEU A 24 15.39 27.60 -1.71
CA LEU A 24 14.01 27.15 -1.90
C LEU A 24 13.92 26.02 -2.94
N GLY A 25 14.71 26.09 -4.01
CA GLY A 25 14.83 25.01 -4.99
C GLY A 25 15.35 23.71 -4.37
N LEU A 26 16.42 23.77 -3.56
CA LEU A 26 16.96 22.59 -2.88
C LEU A 26 15.99 22.01 -1.85
N LEU A 27 15.27 22.86 -1.10
CA LEU A 27 14.24 22.40 -0.17
C LEU A 27 13.08 21.72 -0.89
N ALA A 28 12.62 22.27 -2.02
CA ALA A 28 11.56 21.67 -2.82
C ALA A 28 11.99 20.30 -3.39
N VAL A 29 13.22 20.20 -3.91
CA VAL A 29 13.76 18.93 -4.39
C VAL A 29 13.92 17.94 -3.24
N GLY A 30 14.45 18.37 -2.09
CA GLY A 30 14.57 17.53 -0.90
C GLY A 30 13.22 17.00 -0.42
N ALA A 31 12.21 17.87 -0.32
CA ALA A 31 10.86 17.47 0.06
C ALA A 31 10.25 16.48 -0.94
N LEU A 32 10.45 16.69 -2.24
CA LEU A 32 10.01 15.76 -3.27
C LEU A 32 10.69 14.40 -3.14
N LEU A 33 12.00 14.37 -2.93
CA LEU A 33 12.75 13.12 -2.74
C LEU A 33 12.25 12.35 -1.51
N ILE A 34 12.04 13.04 -0.39
CA ILE A 34 11.47 12.44 0.82
C ILE A 34 10.08 11.86 0.53
N ALA A 35 9.20 12.61 -0.14
CA ALA A 35 7.87 12.14 -0.48
C ALA A 35 7.92 10.89 -1.37
N LEU A 36 8.79 10.87 -2.39
CA LEU A 36 8.99 9.71 -3.25
C LEU A 36 9.53 8.49 -2.49
N THR A 37 10.46 8.69 -1.55
CA THR A 37 10.95 7.62 -0.68
C THR A 37 9.84 7.05 0.19
N VAL A 38 9.03 7.90 0.84
CA VAL A 38 7.90 7.45 1.67
C VAL A 38 6.87 6.69 0.82
N ILE A 39 6.51 7.19 -0.36
CA ILE A 39 5.60 6.51 -1.29
C ILE A 39 6.18 5.14 -1.69
N GLY A 40 7.47 5.07 -2.01
CA GLY A 40 8.13 3.81 -2.36
C GLY A 40 8.09 2.78 -1.21
N LEU A 41 8.36 3.20 0.02
CA LEU A 41 8.29 2.33 1.20
C LEU A 41 6.85 1.83 1.45
N LEU A 42 5.85 2.69 1.30
CA LEU A 42 4.44 2.30 1.44
C LEU A 42 4.03 1.29 0.36
N MET A 43 4.45 1.51 -0.90
CA MET A 43 4.19 0.56 -2.00
C MET A 43 4.84 -0.81 -1.75
N MET A 44 6.06 -0.82 -1.21
CA MET A 44 6.79 -2.05 -0.89
C MET A 44 6.14 -2.82 0.28
N GLY A 45 5.74 -2.13 1.35
CA GLY A 45 5.05 -2.77 2.47
C GLY A 45 3.69 -3.35 2.03
N TRP A 46 2.97 -2.61 1.18
CA TRP A 46 1.70 -3.08 0.64
C TRP A 46 1.82 -4.34 -0.21
N SER A 47 2.83 -4.44 -1.09
CA SER A 47 3.02 -5.64 -1.91
C SER A 47 3.31 -6.87 -1.05
N LEU A 48 4.18 -6.74 -0.04
CA LEU A 48 4.51 -7.83 0.88
C LEU A 48 3.29 -8.32 1.65
N PHE A 49 2.50 -7.38 2.20
CA PHE A 49 1.22 -7.69 2.85
C PHE A 49 0.29 -8.48 1.92
N THR A 50 0.08 -8.01 0.68
CA THR A 50 -0.83 -8.69 -0.25
C THR A 50 -0.34 -10.09 -0.65
N GLU A 51 0.96 -10.29 -0.82
CA GLU A 51 1.52 -11.61 -1.14
C GLU A 51 1.34 -12.60 0.03
N GLN A 52 1.57 -12.14 1.26
CA GLN A 52 1.37 -12.95 2.46
C GLN A 52 -0.10 -13.28 2.69
N ALA A 53 -0.98 -12.29 2.57
CA ALA A 53 -2.41 -12.49 2.70
C ALA A 53 -2.95 -13.47 1.65
N GLN A 54 -2.48 -13.38 0.40
CA GLN A 54 -2.84 -14.33 -0.65
C GLN A 54 -2.37 -15.75 -0.30
N THR A 55 -1.13 -15.87 0.17
CA THR A 55 -0.55 -17.17 0.56
C THR A 55 -1.35 -17.80 1.71
N ALA A 56 -1.67 -17.02 2.74
CA ALA A 56 -2.43 -17.48 3.89
C ALA A 56 -3.87 -17.89 3.52
N LEU A 57 -4.52 -17.12 2.63
CA LEU A 57 -5.85 -17.46 2.10
C LEU A 57 -5.82 -18.70 1.21
N GLN A 58 -4.76 -18.88 0.42
CA GLN A 58 -4.60 -20.06 -0.44
C GLN A 58 -4.47 -21.36 0.36
N GLN A 59 -3.94 -21.28 1.58
CA GLN A 59 -3.78 -22.40 2.50
C GLN A 59 -5.07 -22.77 3.24
N GLN A 60 -6.10 -21.91 3.22
CA GLN A 60 -7.38 -22.17 3.87
C GLN A 60 -8.19 -23.19 3.05
N PRO A 61 -8.56 -24.38 3.59
CA PRO A 61 -9.28 -25.39 2.82
C PRO A 61 -10.61 -24.88 2.23
N ASP A 62 -11.36 -24.08 2.99
CA ASP A 62 -12.62 -23.50 2.51
C ASP A 62 -12.42 -22.58 1.30
N VAL A 63 -11.33 -21.80 1.29
CA VAL A 63 -11.01 -20.92 0.15
C VAL A 63 -10.52 -21.75 -1.03
N ALA A 64 -9.64 -22.72 -0.81
CA ALA A 64 -9.13 -23.59 -1.88
C ALA A 64 -10.23 -24.47 -2.51
N GLU A 65 -11.22 -24.91 -1.72
CA GLU A 65 -12.37 -25.67 -2.21
C GLU A 65 -13.25 -24.82 -3.13
N HIS A 66 -13.56 -23.58 -2.74
CA HIS A 66 -14.59 -22.78 -3.39
C HIS A 66 -14.06 -21.77 -4.42
N ILE A 67 -12.88 -21.22 -4.21
CA ILE A 67 -12.22 -20.25 -5.10
C ILE A 67 -11.20 -20.96 -6.00
N GLY A 68 -10.57 -22.02 -5.48
CA GLY A 68 -9.53 -22.75 -6.20
C GLY A 68 -8.15 -22.09 -6.05
N HIS A 69 -7.38 -22.07 -7.13
CA HIS A 69 -6.12 -21.32 -7.18
C HIS A 69 -6.42 -19.83 -7.40
N ILE A 70 -6.02 -19.00 -6.45
CA ILE A 70 -6.23 -17.55 -6.49
C ILE A 70 -5.38 -16.94 -7.61
N GLN A 71 -6.05 -16.39 -8.63
CA GLN A 71 -5.42 -15.73 -9.77
C GLN A 71 -5.31 -14.22 -9.55
N SER A 72 -6.29 -13.64 -8.84
CA SER A 72 -6.26 -12.23 -8.47
C SER A 72 -6.83 -12.02 -7.08
N MET A 73 -6.23 -11.09 -6.35
CA MET A 73 -6.66 -10.67 -5.03
C MET A 73 -6.54 -9.15 -4.93
N ASP A 74 -7.67 -8.50 -4.63
CA ASP A 74 -7.75 -7.05 -4.51
C ASP A 74 -8.30 -6.67 -3.13
N VAL A 75 -7.62 -5.77 -2.42
CA VAL A 75 -8.14 -5.23 -1.16
C VAL A 75 -9.30 -4.28 -1.45
N ASP A 76 -10.41 -4.48 -0.74
CA ASP A 76 -11.54 -3.57 -0.72
C ASP A 76 -11.38 -2.59 0.45
N LEU A 77 -10.57 -1.55 0.25
CA LEU A 77 -10.25 -0.56 1.29
C LEU A 77 -11.49 0.11 1.89
N VAL A 78 -12.53 0.31 1.07
CA VAL A 78 -13.80 0.90 1.54
C VAL A 78 -14.46 -0.07 2.52
N ALA A 79 -14.62 -1.33 2.13
CA ALA A 79 -15.21 -2.33 3.02
C ALA A 79 -14.33 -2.61 4.25
N SER A 80 -13.00 -2.60 4.14
CA SER A 80 -12.10 -2.74 5.29
C SER A 80 -12.26 -1.57 6.28
N SER A 81 -12.45 -0.34 5.79
CA SER A 81 -12.62 0.85 6.63
C SER A 81 -13.95 0.90 7.41
N GLU A 82 -14.90 0.01 7.10
CA GLU A 82 -16.16 -0.11 7.85
C GLU A 82 -15.99 -0.84 9.19
N TYR A 83 -14.82 -1.46 9.43
CA TYR A 83 -14.50 -2.14 10.68
C TYR A 83 -13.69 -1.22 11.60
N ASP A 84 -14.02 -1.24 12.89
CA ASP A 84 -13.39 -0.39 13.91
C ASP A 84 -11.96 -0.84 14.29
N ASP A 85 -11.51 -2.01 13.80
CA ASP A 85 -10.19 -2.57 14.08
C ASP A 85 -9.25 -2.48 12.87
N SER A 86 -7.94 -2.31 13.15
CA SER A 86 -6.89 -2.17 12.14
C SER A 86 -6.52 -3.48 11.44
N ASP A 87 -7.01 -4.60 11.94
CA ASP A 87 -6.51 -5.92 11.60
C ASP A 87 -7.49 -6.65 10.66
N THR A 88 -8.70 -6.11 10.48
CA THR A 88 -9.73 -6.69 9.61
C THR A 88 -9.61 -6.11 8.21
N PHE A 89 -9.33 -7.01 7.27
CA PHE A 89 -9.24 -6.68 5.86
C PHE A 89 -10.28 -7.44 5.06
N VAL A 90 -10.83 -6.76 4.06
CA VAL A 90 -11.74 -7.33 3.07
C VAL A 90 -11.02 -7.44 1.73
N PHE A 91 -11.02 -8.64 1.16
CA PHE A 91 -10.41 -8.95 -0.14
C PHE A 91 -11.46 -9.45 -1.11
N ARG A 92 -11.36 -9.05 -2.38
CA ARG A 92 -12.06 -9.68 -3.50
C ARG A 92 -11.13 -10.69 -4.14
N LEU A 93 -11.58 -11.93 -4.22
CA LEU A 93 -10.83 -13.05 -4.77
C LEU A 93 -11.42 -13.48 -6.11
N SER A 94 -10.54 -13.75 -7.07
CA SER A 94 -10.88 -14.48 -8.28
C SER A 94 -9.91 -15.64 -8.45
N GLY A 95 -10.45 -16.85 -8.53
CA GLY A 95 -9.69 -18.05 -8.84
C GLY A 95 -10.27 -18.80 -10.03
N ASP A 96 -9.69 -19.96 -10.32
CA ASP A 96 -10.09 -20.84 -11.41
C ASP A 96 -11.44 -21.54 -11.18
N ARG A 97 -11.85 -21.71 -9.91
CA ARG A 97 -13.13 -22.35 -9.55
C ARG A 97 -14.25 -21.36 -9.25
N GLY A 98 -13.91 -20.13 -8.88
CA GLY A 98 -14.93 -19.18 -8.46
C GLY A 98 -14.40 -17.81 -8.07
N LYS A 99 -15.36 -16.97 -7.68
CA LYS A 99 -15.10 -15.62 -7.16
C LYS A 99 -15.83 -15.44 -5.83
N GLY A 100 -15.24 -14.63 -4.97
CA GLY A 100 -15.82 -14.34 -3.67
C GLY A 100 -15.17 -13.14 -3.01
N ARG A 101 -15.71 -12.77 -1.86
CA ARG A 101 -15.18 -11.74 -0.99
C ARG A 101 -14.85 -12.37 0.35
N VAL A 102 -13.59 -12.24 0.78
CA VAL A 102 -13.15 -12.68 2.10
C VAL A 102 -13.07 -11.49 3.01
N ARG A 103 -13.63 -11.62 4.21
CA ARG A 103 -13.34 -10.77 5.36
C ARG A 103 -12.54 -11.61 6.34
N ALA A 104 -11.35 -11.19 6.73
CA ALA A 104 -10.59 -11.90 7.75
C ALA A 104 -9.73 -10.95 8.57
N ARG A 105 -9.40 -11.38 9.78
CA ARG A 105 -8.42 -10.70 10.61
C ARG A 105 -7.01 -11.18 10.24
N PHE A 106 -6.11 -10.26 9.98
CA PHE A 106 -4.69 -10.52 9.73
C PHE A 106 -3.92 -10.03 10.95
N ILE A 107 -3.43 -10.98 11.74
CA ILE A 107 -2.71 -10.69 12.98
C ILE A 107 -1.23 -10.73 12.64
N SER A 108 -0.55 -9.60 12.77
CA SER A 108 0.91 -9.54 12.67
C SER A 108 1.51 -10.28 13.87
N THR A 109 2.10 -11.45 13.62
CA THR A 109 2.72 -12.29 14.65
C THR A 109 4.20 -11.91 14.83
N ASP A 110 4.84 -11.41 13.78
CA ASP A 110 6.13 -10.74 13.80
C ASP A 110 6.20 -9.60 12.77
N ALA A 111 7.34 -8.89 12.68
CA ALA A 111 7.52 -7.74 11.79
C ALA A 111 7.31 -8.06 10.31
N ASP A 112 7.44 -9.35 9.93
CA ASP A 112 7.45 -9.82 8.55
C ASP A 112 6.38 -10.90 8.28
N THR A 113 5.59 -11.33 9.27
CA THR A 113 4.68 -12.47 9.16
C THR A 113 3.30 -12.15 9.72
N GLU A 114 2.31 -12.24 8.82
CA GLU A 114 0.90 -12.21 9.19
C GLU A 114 0.29 -13.61 9.29
N THR A 115 -0.52 -13.82 10.33
CA THR A 115 -1.32 -15.03 10.51
C THR A 115 -2.78 -14.72 10.25
N LEU A 116 -3.43 -15.57 9.45
CA LEU A 116 -4.86 -15.50 9.18
C LEU A 116 -5.64 -15.98 10.41
N GLY A 117 -6.35 -15.06 11.05
CA GLY A 117 -7.29 -15.36 12.11
C GLY A 117 -8.64 -15.86 11.57
N GLU A 118 -9.68 -15.71 12.39
CA GLU A 118 -11.05 -16.02 11.97
C GLU A 118 -11.48 -15.15 10.78
N GLY A 119 -12.30 -15.73 9.90
CA GLY A 119 -12.80 -15.03 8.73
C GLY A 119 -14.05 -15.64 8.10
N GLU A 120 -14.60 -14.91 7.13
CA GLU A 120 -15.79 -15.28 6.37
C GLU A 120 -15.53 -15.11 4.87
N LEU A 121 -15.76 -16.18 4.11
CA LEU A 121 -15.81 -16.18 2.65
C LEU A 121 -17.26 -16.04 2.20
N THR A 122 -17.58 -14.92 1.54
CA THR A 122 -18.85 -14.71 0.84
C THR A 122 -18.66 -15.03 -0.64
N LEU A 123 -19.29 -16.10 -1.11
CA LEU A 123 -19.24 -16.49 -2.53
C LEU A 123 -20.08 -15.54 -3.40
N ALA A 124 -19.81 -15.54 -4.71
CA ALA A 124 -20.63 -14.80 -5.68
C ALA A 124 -22.13 -15.19 -5.66
N SER A 125 -22.46 -16.40 -5.18
CA SER A 125 -23.85 -16.85 -4.97
C SER A 125 -24.53 -16.23 -3.75
N GLY A 126 -23.81 -15.46 -2.94
CA GLY A 126 -24.28 -14.92 -1.66
C GLY A 126 -24.13 -15.90 -0.49
N ARG A 127 -23.70 -17.15 -0.73
CA ARG A 127 -23.42 -18.10 0.35
C ARG A 127 -22.23 -17.64 1.18
N VAL A 128 -22.37 -17.66 2.49
CA VAL A 128 -21.31 -17.31 3.45
C VAL A 128 -20.75 -18.59 4.08
N ILE A 129 -19.43 -18.69 4.13
CA ILE A 129 -18.67 -19.78 4.76
C ILE A 129 -17.77 -19.15 5.81
N ARG A 130 -17.80 -19.66 7.04
CA ARG A 130 -16.93 -19.20 8.11
C ARG A 130 -15.75 -20.15 8.27
N PHE A 131 -14.57 -19.61 8.48
CA PHE A 131 -13.37 -20.38 8.73
C PHE A 131 -12.64 -19.87 9.97
N GLY A 132 -11.98 -20.79 10.66
CA GLY A 132 -11.17 -20.49 11.85
C GLY A 132 -9.76 -20.03 11.51
N PRO A 133 -8.95 -19.70 12.53
CA PRO A 133 -7.54 -19.38 12.35
C PRO A 133 -6.82 -20.53 11.65
N ASN A 134 -5.95 -20.19 10.70
CA ASN A 134 -4.96 -21.15 10.23
C ASN A 134 -3.78 -21.08 11.18
N ASP A 135 -3.61 -22.13 12.01
CA ASP A 135 -2.40 -22.27 12.80
C ASP A 135 -1.20 -22.25 11.84
N PRO A 136 -0.23 -21.34 12.02
CA PRO A 136 1.01 -21.44 11.27
C PRO A 136 1.65 -22.81 11.61
N PRO A 137 2.31 -23.48 10.66
CA PRO A 137 3.06 -24.68 10.99
C PRO A 137 4.01 -24.33 12.14
N LYS A 138 3.84 -25.01 13.29
CA LYS A 138 4.74 -24.83 14.45
C LYS A 138 6.15 -24.95 13.92
N SER A 139 6.91 -23.85 13.99
CA SER A 139 8.34 -23.93 13.75
C SER A 139 8.89 -24.80 14.88
N ASP A 140 9.22 -26.05 14.58
CA ASP A 140 10.09 -26.86 15.41
C ASP A 140 11.46 -26.18 15.45
N ILE A 141 11.57 -25.11 16.24
CA ILE A 141 12.85 -24.63 16.75
C ILE A 141 12.94 -25.18 18.16
N ASP A 142 13.17 -26.49 18.20
CA ASP A 142 13.80 -27.15 19.34
C ASP A 142 15.25 -26.64 19.39
N LYS A 143 15.61 -25.97 20.48
CA LYS A 143 17.00 -25.73 20.88
C LYS A 143 17.12 -25.88 22.39
#